data_AF-A0A2U3PUN4-F1
#
_entry.id   AF-A0A2U3PUN4-F1
#
_cell.length_a   1.000
_cell.length_b   1.000
_cell.length_c   1.000
_cell.angle_alpha   90.00
_cell.angle_beta   90.00
_cell.angle_gamma   90.00
#
_symmetry.space_group_name_H-M   'P 1'
#
loop_
_entity.id
_entity.type
_entity.pdbx_description
1 polymer ?
#
loop_
_entity_poly.entity_id
_entity_poly.type
_entity_poly.pdbx_seq_one_letter_code
_entity_poly.pdbx_strand_id
1 'polypeptide(L)'
;MWDVLNNFDRHRFSGSNRLSFDPPLSEVAIDWWRDHIYAPHGIYPDDLGDLLSASAVGDKTITISDLDPRIGSFVVRIKGFPSDSGEAWWTQRKLDLSGPLFEAQRMLIPTGDRQKGKGRMLMADLIDTADRLGINTITIEAQDIGRYAWARFGFVPDRTAWMNSVRTQAGRRLRMATAEISPASMRSYRDVLDGENPKLIREVASWRDPVTSIENFDRDTGLPKKVPLGQALLLETQEQWYGTFFLDDPETMEIFRKYVGRGQ
;
A
#
# COMPACT_ATOMS: atom_id res chain seq x y z
N MET A 1 17.20 -23.95 17.39
CA MET A 1 16.01 -23.35 18.03
C MET A 1 16.32 -22.92 19.47
N TRP A 2 16.92 -23.79 20.31
CA TRP A 2 17.35 -23.44 21.68
C TRP A 2 18.31 -22.23 21.78
N ASP A 3 19.28 -22.09 20.87
CA ASP A 3 20.22 -20.94 20.90
C ASP A 3 19.60 -19.59 20.55
N VAL A 4 18.49 -19.58 19.80
CA VAL A 4 17.81 -18.33 19.39
C VAL A 4 17.07 -17.73 20.58
N LEU A 5 16.40 -18.56 21.39
CA LEU A 5 15.64 -18.10 22.55
C LEU A 5 16.55 -17.57 23.68
N ASN A 6 17.78 -18.05 23.79
CA ASN A 6 18.76 -17.57 24.78
C ASN A 6 19.22 -16.12 24.52
N ASN A 7 19.04 -15.62 23.29
CA ASN A 7 19.41 -14.25 22.90
C ASN A 7 18.21 -13.29 22.89
N PHE A 8 17.04 -13.71 23.38
CA PHE A 8 15.87 -12.85 23.46
C PHE A 8 15.99 -11.84 24.62
N ASP A 9 16.18 -10.57 24.27
CA ASP A 9 16.31 -9.46 25.19
C ASP A 9 14.94 -8.79 25.43
N ARG A 10 14.36 -9.06 26.61
CA ARG A 10 13.11 -8.44 27.05
C ARG A 10 13.24 -6.92 27.25
N HIS A 11 14.44 -6.39 27.49
CA HIS A 11 14.61 -4.95 27.70
C HIS A 11 14.29 -4.13 26.44
N ARG A 12 14.34 -4.72 25.24
CA ARG A 12 13.88 -4.05 24.02
C ARG A 12 12.37 -3.74 24.01
N PHE A 13 11.60 -4.28 24.96
CA PHE A 13 10.17 -4.02 25.12
C PHE A 13 9.84 -2.95 26.18
N SER A 14 10.84 -2.33 26.80
CA SER A 14 10.62 -1.22 27.76
C SER A 14 10.27 0.11 27.10
N GLY A 15 10.40 0.20 25.78
CA GLY A 15 10.26 1.44 25.01
C GLY A 15 11.52 2.31 25.02
N SER A 16 11.55 3.29 24.14
CA SER A 16 12.60 4.29 23.96
C SER A 16 12.03 5.54 23.27
N ASN A 17 12.86 6.55 23.01
CA ASN A 17 12.46 7.70 22.18
C ASN A 17 12.06 7.30 20.74
N ARG A 18 12.51 6.12 20.29
CA ARG A 18 12.23 5.58 18.95
C ARG A 18 11.07 4.59 18.95
N LEU A 19 10.89 3.82 20.02
CA LEU A 19 9.92 2.72 20.09
C LEU A 19 8.96 2.93 21.27
N SER A 20 7.66 2.93 21.01
CA SER A 20 6.64 3.01 22.05
C SER A 20 5.59 1.91 21.92
N PHE A 21 4.89 1.65 23.03
CA PHE A 21 3.83 0.66 23.13
C PHE A 21 2.57 1.32 23.69
N ASP A 22 1.44 1.16 22.99
CA ASP A 22 0.17 1.78 23.39
C ASP A 22 -0.99 0.77 23.32
N PRO A 23 -1.43 0.21 24.46
CA PRO A 23 -0.92 0.43 25.82
C PRO A 23 0.46 -0.25 26.05
N PRO A 24 1.12 -0.02 27.21
CA PRO A 24 2.29 -0.80 27.61
C PRO A 24 2.03 -2.32 27.56
N LEU A 25 3.02 -3.08 27.12
CA LEU A 25 2.87 -4.53 26.93
C LEU A 25 2.89 -5.29 28.26
N SER A 26 2.07 -6.34 28.34
CA SER A 26 2.15 -7.34 29.41
C SER A 26 3.24 -8.38 29.12
N GLU A 27 3.68 -9.11 30.14
CA GLU A 27 4.62 -10.23 29.95
C GLU A 27 4.08 -11.27 28.95
N VAL A 28 2.76 -11.53 28.95
CA VAL A 28 2.11 -12.44 27.99
C VAL A 28 2.26 -11.95 26.56
N ALA A 29 2.14 -10.63 26.33
CA ALA A 29 2.34 -10.04 25.01
C ALA A 29 3.80 -10.10 24.56
N ILE A 30 4.76 -9.92 25.47
CA ILE A 30 6.20 -10.06 25.18
C ILE A 30 6.54 -11.51 24.83
N ASP A 31 6.04 -12.47 25.61
CA ASP A 31 6.22 -13.90 25.35
C ASP A 31 5.59 -14.31 24.01
N TRP A 32 4.40 -13.79 23.71
CA TRP A 32 3.76 -14.02 22.42
C TRP A 32 4.63 -13.52 21.26
N TRP A 33 5.18 -12.30 21.36
CA TRP A 33 6.08 -11.77 20.33
C TRP A 33 7.33 -12.62 20.18
N ARG A 34 7.94 -13.05 21.29
CA ARG A 34 9.09 -13.95 21.28
C ARG A 34 8.80 -15.18 20.45
N ASP A 35 7.66 -15.84 20.71
CA ASP A 35 7.36 -17.14 20.16
C ASP A 35 6.88 -17.07 18.69
N HIS A 36 6.19 -16.00 18.31
CA HIS A 36 5.54 -15.89 16.99
C HIS A 36 6.27 -15.00 15.99
N ILE A 37 7.12 -14.07 16.45
CA ILE A 37 7.85 -13.14 15.56
C ILE A 37 9.36 -13.33 15.70
N TYR A 38 9.89 -13.29 16.93
CA TYR A 38 11.33 -13.34 17.13
C TYR A 38 11.93 -14.73 16.88
N ALA A 39 11.38 -15.78 17.47
CA ALA A 39 11.88 -17.15 17.29
C ALA A 39 11.89 -17.59 15.81
N PRO A 40 10.84 -17.32 14.99
CA PRO A 40 10.85 -17.69 13.57
C PRO A 40 11.64 -16.72 12.68
N HIS A 41 11.68 -15.42 12.97
CA HIS A 41 12.21 -14.41 12.02
C HIS A 41 13.37 -13.55 12.55
N GLY A 42 13.68 -13.64 13.84
CA GLY A 42 14.71 -12.86 14.52
C GLY A 42 14.38 -11.37 14.63
N ILE A 43 13.10 -11.01 14.67
CA ILE A 43 12.63 -9.61 14.57
C ILE A 43 12.12 -9.10 15.92
N TYR A 44 12.67 -7.98 16.39
CA TYR A 44 12.07 -7.17 17.46
C TYR A 44 11.13 -6.09 16.90
N PRO A 45 10.31 -5.45 17.74
CA PRO A 45 9.36 -4.42 17.29
C PRO A 45 9.94 -3.27 16.47
N ASP A 46 11.12 -2.77 16.87
CA ASP A 46 11.84 -1.72 16.15
C ASP A 46 12.45 -2.23 14.85
N ASP A 47 12.98 -3.45 14.82
CA ASP A 47 13.45 -4.09 13.59
C ASP A 47 12.30 -4.21 12.56
N LEU A 48 11.08 -4.54 13.02
CA LEU A 48 9.89 -4.59 12.15
C LEU A 48 9.55 -3.22 11.57
N GLY A 49 9.58 -2.17 12.40
CA GLY A 49 9.35 -0.81 11.91
C GLY A 49 10.40 -0.36 10.91
N ASP A 50 11.64 -0.83 11.06
CA ASP A 50 12.73 -0.56 10.12
C ASP A 50 12.55 -1.28 8.79
N LEU A 51 12.12 -2.54 8.82
CA LEU A 51 11.80 -3.29 7.61
C LEU A 51 10.64 -2.65 6.84
N LEU A 52 9.56 -2.29 7.53
CA LEU A 52 8.38 -1.64 6.96
C LEU A 52 8.63 -0.21 6.45
N SER A 53 9.82 0.34 6.68
CA SER A 53 10.18 1.69 6.27
C SER A 53 11.62 1.80 5.77
N ALA A 54 12.21 0.71 5.28
CA ALA A 54 13.63 0.63 4.95
C ALA A 54 14.09 1.71 3.96
N SER A 55 13.21 2.08 3.02
CA SER A 55 13.45 3.11 2.01
C SER A 55 13.30 4.54 2.52
N ALA A 56 12.69 4.74 3.68
CA ALA A 56 12.53 6.07 4.25
C ALA A 56 13.82 6.51 4.96
N VAL A 57 14.28 7.70 4.61
CA VAL A 57 15.43 8.38 5.24
C VAL A 57 14.99 9.22 6.45
N GLY A 58 15.94 9.51 7.33
CA GLY A 58 15.73 10.35 8.51
C GLY A 58 15.23 9.58 9.73
N ASP A 59 14.97 10.35 10.80
CA ASP A 59 14.50 9.79 12.07
C ASP A 59 13.06 9.30 11.98
N LYS A 60 12.80 8.21 12.70
CA LYS A 60 11.52 7.51 12.72
C LYS A 60 11.13 7.19 14.15
N THR A 61 9.84 7.24 14.42
CA THR A 61 9.24 6.70 15.63
C THR A 61 8.30 5.57 15.26
N ILE A 62 8.39 4.48 16.01
CA ILE A 62 7.66 3.23 15.81
C ILE A 62 6.78 3.03 17.04
N THR A 63 5.50 2.78 16.83
CA THR A 63 4.54 2.48 17.89
C THR A 63 3.88 1.15 17.59
N ILE A 64 3.97 0.21 18.53
CA ILE A 64 3.15 -1.00 18.51
C ILE A 64 1.90 -0.73 19.36
N SER A 65 0.73 -0.93 18.78
CA SER A 65 -0.55 -0.81 19.49
C SER A 65 -1.42 -2.03 19.26
N ASP A 66 -2.46 -2.17 20.07
CA ASP A 66 -3.51 -3.18 19.91
C ASP A 66 -2.99 -4.62 19.78
N LEU A 67 -1.85 -4.93 20.42
CA LEU A 67 -1.31 -6.28 20.45
C LEU A 67 -2.22 -7.18 21.30
N ASP A 68 -2.93 -8.09 20.64
CA ASP A 68 -3.78 -9.10 21.28
C ASP A 68 -3.25 -10.51 20.99
N PRO A 69 -2.53 -11.11 21.95
CA PRO A 69 -2.01 -12.47 21.84
C PRO A 69 -3.06 -13.56 21.56
N ARG A 70 -4.34 -13.33 21.89
CA ARG A 70 -5.40 -14.34 21.75
C ARG A 70 -5.82 -14.54 20.31
N ILE A 71 -5.81 -13.45 19.53
CA ILE A 71 -6.13 -13.46 18.10
C ILE A 71 -4.88 -13.33 17.23
N GLY A 72 -3.71 -13.12 17.85
CA GLY A 72 -2.43 -13.03 17.15
C GLY A 72 -2.32 -11.81 16.24
N SER A 73 -2.88 -10.67 16.66
CA SER A 73 -2.90 -9.44 15.86
C SER A 73 -2.29 -8.27 16.59
N PHE A 74 -1.72 -7.33 15.85
CA PHE A 74 -1.23 -6.05 16.37
C PHE A 74 -1.17 -4.99 15.28
N VAL A 75 -1.00 -3.74 15.69
CA VAL A 75 -0.85 -2.59 14.80
C VAL A 75 0.55 -2.00 14.97
N VAL A 76 1.20 -1.72 13.84
CA VAL A 76 2.45 -0.96 13.78
C VAL A 76 2.17 0.38 13.14
N ARG A 77 2.46 1.47 13.86
CA ARG A 77 2.45 2.83 13.31
C ARG A 77 3.88 3.32 13.21
N ILE A 78 4.25 3.83 12.04
CA ILE A 78 5.56 4.41 11.78
C ILE A 78 5.34 5.85 11.37
N LYS A 79 6.02 6.77 12.03
CA LYS A 79 6.05 8.19 11.69
C LYS A 79 7.50 8.57 11.44
N GLY A 80 7.77 9.26 10.34
CA GLY A 80 9.10 9.77 10.03
C GLY A 80 9.08 11.24 9.68
N PHE A 81 10.21 11.90 9.90
CA PHE A 81 10.40 13.31 9.63
C PHE A 81 11.43 13.47 8.51
N PRO A 82 11.02 13.82 7.28
CA PRO A 82 11.96 14.13 6.22
C PRO A 82 12.75 15.39 6.59
N SER A 83 14.06 15.37 6.36
CA SER A 83 14.92 16.55 6.47
C SER A 83 14.46 17.71 5.57
N ASP A 84 13.79 17.40 4.46
CA ASP A 84 13.63 18.34 3.34
C ASP A 84 12.28 19.08 3.32
N SER A 85 11.22 18.47 3.84
CA SER A 85 9.86 19.02 3.79
C SER A 85 9.36 19.55 5.13
N GLY A 86 9.99 19.18 6.25
CA GLY A 86 9.57 19.54 7.61
C GLY A 86 8.23 18.93 8.06
N GLU A 87 7.47 18.31 7.15
CA GLU A 87 6.20 17.66 7.42
C GLU A 87 6.39 16.15 7.66
N ALA A 88 5.84 15.64 8.74
CA ALA A 88 5.93 14.21 9.05
C ALA A 88 5.08 13.38 8.07
N TRP A 89 5.66 12.29 7.55
CA TRP A 89 4.89 11.21 6.93
C TRP A 89 4.56 10.17 7.99
N TRP A 90 3.51 9.40 7.74
CA TRP A 90 3.22 8.24 8.57
C TRP A 90 2.48 7.15 7.83
N THR A 91 2.57 5.95 8.38
CA THR A 91 1.94 4.75 7.86
C THR A 91 1.47 3.86 9.01
N GLN A 92 0.37 3.14 8.82
CA GLN A 92 -0.16 2.19 9.79
C GLN A 92 -0.31 0.81 9.15
N ARG A 93 0.08 -0.27 9.83
CA ARG A 93 -0.08 -1.63 9.34
C ARG A 93 -0.69 -2.46 10.44
N LYS A 94 -1.80 -3.14 10.16
CA LYS A 94 -2.30 -4.18 11.05
C LYS A 94 -1.78 -5.52 10.53
N LEU A 95 -1.18 -6.30 11.42
CA LEU A 95 -0.78 -7.67 11.15
C LEU A 95 -1.78 -8.57 11.86
N ASP A 96 -2.27 -9.58 11.14
CA ASP A 96 -3.07 -10.66 11.68
C ASP A 96 -2.41 -11.98 11.30
N LEU A 97 -1.78 -12.63 12.27
CA LEU A 97 -1.05 -13.88 12.07
C LEU A 97 -1.96 -15.11 12.10
N SER A 98 -3.24 -14.97 12.48
CA SER A 98 -4.21 -16.08 12.44
C SER A 98 -4.59 -16.46 11.00
N GLY A 99 -4.54 -15.49 10.08
CA GLY A 99 -4.85 -15.63 8.66
C GLY A 99 -3.77 -15.07 7.75
N PRO A 100 -2.48 -15.25 8.10
CA PRO A 100 -1.32 -14.41 7.76
C PRO A 100 -1.62 -13.30 6.76
N LEU A 101 -2.08 -12.17 7.29
CA LEU A 101 -2.57 -11.01 6.54
C LEU A 101 -1.87 -9.74 7.02
N PHE A 102 -1.42 -8.94 6.05
CA PHE A 102 -1.08 -7.54 6.26
C PHE A 102 -2.23 -6.65 5.77
N GLU A 103 -2.84 -5.88 6.67
CA GLU A 103 -3.78 -4.84 6.29
C GLU A 103 -3.03 -3.49 6.26
N ALA A 104 -2.81 -2.97 5.06
CA ALA A 104 -2.18 -1.67 4.86
C ALA A 104 -3.21 -0.56 5.04
N GLN A 105 -3.28 -0.06 6.27
CA GLN A 105 -4.16 1.03 6.66
C GLN A 105 -3.43 2.37 6.53
N ARG A 106 -4.16 3.44 6.19
CA ARG A 106 -3.77 4.84 6.38
C ARG A 106 -2.28 5.16 6.10
N MET A 107 -2.00 5.69 4.91
CA MET A 107 -0.69 6.23 4.56
C MET A 107 -0.83 7.71 4.23
N LEU A 108 -0.01 8.55 4.87
CA LEU A 108 0.06 9.97 4.57
C LEU A 108 1.46 10.33 4.08
N ILE A 109 1.53 10.83 2.85
CA ILE A 109 2.73 11.43 2.27
C ILE A 109 2.49 12.95 2.15
N PRO A 110 3.35 13.78 2.76
CA PRO A 110 3.33 15.24 2.63
C PRO A 110 3.19 15.71 1.19
N THR A 111 2.44 16.79 0.95
CA THR A 111 2.13 17.24 -0.41
C THR A 111 3.39 17.54 -1.22
N GLY A 112 4.39 18.16 -0.60
CA GLY A 112 5.69 18.45 -1.23
C GLY A 112 6.50 17.20 -1.60
N ASP A 113 6.10 16.03 -1.11
CA ASP A 113 6.74 14.74 -1.35
C ASP A 113 5.89 13.76 -2.17
N ARG A 114 4.64 14.14 -2.48
CA ARG A 114 3.79 13.38 -3.40
C ARG A 114 4.45 13.36 -4.78
N GLN A 115 4.22 12.28 -5.52
CA GLN A 115 4.79 12.03 -6.86
C GLN A 115 6.32 11.86 -6.91
N LYS A 116 7.05 11.95 -5.79
CA LYS A 116 8.49 11.61 -5.70
C LYS A 116 8.77 10.13 -5.43
N GLY A 117 7.76 9.27 -5.55
CA GLY A 117 7.91 7.82 -5.35
C GLY A 117 8.01 7.36 -3.89
N LYS A 118 7.96 8.23 -2.87
CA LYS A 118 8.08 7.81 -1.45
C LYS A 118 7.02 6.78 -1.03
N GLY A 119 5.74 7.03 -1.31
CA GLY A 119 4.66 6.07 -1.02
C GLY A 119 4.81 4.75 -1.78
N ARG A 120 5.41 4.79 -2.98
CA ARG A 120 5.75 3.59 -3.75
C ARG A 120 6.81 2.78 -3.01
N MET A 121 7.88 3.42 -2.54
CA MET A 121 8.94 2.70 -1.83
C MET A 121 8.47 2.13 -0.49
N LEU A 122 7.66 2.86 0.29
CA LEU A 122 7.07 2.34 1.52
C LEU A 122 6.15 1.13 1.31
N MET A 123 5.42 1.08 0.18
CA MET A 123 4.63 -0.10 -0.17
C MET A 123 5.51 -1.27 -0.62
N ALA A 124 6.62 -1.00 -1.30
CA ALA A 124 7.59 -2.04 -1.65
C ALA A 124 8.23 -2.65 -0.41
N ASP A 125 8.58 -1.83 0.58
CA ASP A 125 9.10 -2.28 1.87
C ASP A 125 8.07 -3.15 2.63
N LEU A 126 6.78 -2.83 2.55
CA LEU A 126 5.71 -3.68 3.08
C LEU A 126 5.68 -5.06 2.40
N ILE A 127 5.74 -5.11 1.06
CA ILE A 127 5.72 -6.37 0.31
C ILE A 127 6.95 -7.22 0.64
N ASP A 128 8.13 -6.62 0.70
CA ASP A 128 9.37 -7.33 1.08
C ASP A 128 9.32 -7.83 2.53
N THR A 129 8.70 -7.07 3.43
CA THR A 129 8.48 -7.48 4.83
C THR A 129 7.47 -8.63 4.90
N ALA A 130 6.41 -8.59 4.11
CA ALA A 130 5.41 -9.66 4.03
C ALA A 130 6.04 -10.98 3.57
N ASP A 131 6.86 -10.93 2.50
CA ASP A 131 7.61 -12.09 2.01
C ASP A 131 8.52 -12.67 3.10
N ARG A 132 9.28 -11.81 3.80
CA ARG A 132 10.16 -12.23 4.90
C ARG A 132 9.41 -12.88 6.07
N LEU A 133 8.19 -12.44 6.34
CA LEU A 133 7.34 -13.00 7.41
C LEU A 133 6.52 -14.21 6.94
N GLY A 134 6.62 -14.62 5.67
CA GLY A 134 5.77 -15.68 5.11
C GLY A 134 4.29 -15.31 5.01
N ILE A 135 3.99 -14.00 4.94
CA ILE A 135 2.65 -13.46 4.79
C ILE A 135 2.34 -13.34 3.29
N ASN A 136 1.42 -14.17 2.80
CA ASN A 136 1.14 -14.25 1.36
C ASN A 136 0.07 -13.26 0.88
N THR A 137 -0.67 -12.63 1.80
CA THR A 137 -1.79 -11.75 1.44
C THR A 137 -1.61 -10.38 2.07
N ILE A 138 -1.80 -9.34 1.25
CA ILE A 138 -1.89 -7.95 1.70
C ILE A 138 -3.22 -7.38 1.24
N THR A 139 -3.98 -6.77 2.15
CA THR A 139 -5.20 -6.02 1.83
C THR A 139 -4.99 -4.53 2.01
N ILE A 140 -5.68 -3.74 1.18
CA ILE A 140 -5.68 -2.28 1.25
C ILE A 140 -7.08 -1.72 1.05
N GLU A 141 -7.29 -0.52 1.57
CA GLU A 141 -8.33 0.38 1.12
C GLU A 141 -7.70 1.46 0.23
N ALA A 142 -8.10 1.50 -1.03
CA ALA A 142 -7.58 2.44 -2.01
C ALA A 142 -8.36 3.77 -1.94
N GLN A 143 -7.71 4.79 -1.36
CA GLN A 143 -8.24 6.15 -1.26
C GLN A 143 -7.31 7.14 -1.96
N ASP A 144 -7.81 8.32 -2.32
CA ASP A 144 -7.06 9.41 -2.95
C ASP A 144 -6.18 8.93 -4.14
N ILE A 145 -4.89 9.24 -4.10
CA ILE A 145 -3.91 8.81 -5.10
C ILE A 145 -3.70 7.28 -5.14
N GLY A 146 -4.05 6.60 -4.04
CA GLY A 146 -3.97 5.15 -3.87
C GLY A 146 -4.86 4.39 -4.84
N ARG A 147 -6.01 4.96 -5.24
CA ARG A 147 -6.93 4.34 -6.22
C ARG A 147 -6.27 3.98 -7.54
N TYR A 148 -5.32 4.80 -7.98
CA TYR A 148 -4.50 4.54 -9.15
C TYR A 148 -3.21 3.82 -8.79
N ALA A 149 -2.51 4.30 -7.76
CA ALA A 149 -1.19 3.79 -7.42
C ALA A 149 -1.22 2.29 -7.06
N TRP A 150 -2.20 1.83 -6.29
CA TRP A 150 -2.28 0.42 -5.87
C TRP A 150 -2.63 -0.53 -7.01
N ALA A 151 -3.48 -0.11 -7.96
CA ALA A 151 -3.71 -0.87 -9.17
C ALA A 151 -2.42 -1.03 -10.00
N ARG A 152 -1.57 0.00 -10.05
CA ARG A 152 -0.24 -0.05 -10.68
C ARG A 152 0.75 -0.96 -9.97
N PHE A 153 0.59 -1.13 -8.67
CA PHE A 153 1.36 -2.09 -7.88
C PHE A 153 0.99 -3.53 -8.18
N GLY A 154 -0.24 -3.79 -8.67
CA GLY A 154 -0.76 -5.13 -8.88
C GLY A 154 -1.90 -5.50 -7.94
N PHE A 155 -2.32 -4.61 -7.02
CA PHE A 155 -3.52 -4.85 -6.22
C PHE A 155 -4.75 -4.95 -7.12
N VAL A 156 -5.67 -5.82 -6.71
CA VAL A 156 -6.90 -6.12 -7.45
C VAL A 156 -8.08 -5.86 -6.53
N PRO A 157 -9.10 -5.10 -6.96
CA PRO A 157 -10.30 -4.92 -6.15
C PRO A 157 -11.03 -6.24 -5.97
N ASP A 158 -11.83 -6.36 -4.91
CA ASP A 158 -12.76 -7.47 -4.84
C ASP A 158 -13.78 -7.42 -6.00
N ARG A 159 -14.39 -8.57 -6.32
CA ARG A 159 -15.31 -8.68 -7.46
C ARG A 159 -16.52 -7.75 -7.33
N THR A 160 -17.02 -7.53 -6.12
CA THR A 160 -18.19 -6.66 -5.88
C THR A 160 -17.82 -5.21 -6.16
N ALA A 161 -16.70 -4.74 -5.62
CA ALA A 161 -16.19 -3.39 -5.88
C ALA A 161 -15.92 -3.17 -7.37
N TRP A 162 -15.31 -4.15 -8.07
CA TRP A 162 -15.10 -4.09 -9.51
C TRP A 162 -16.41 -3.96 -10.28
N MET A 163 -17.34 -4.90 -10.06
CA MET A 163 -18.55 -5.07 -10.86
C MET A 163 -19.54 -3.92 -10.69
N ASN A 164 -19.68 -3.44 -9.45
CA ASN A 164 -20.73 -2.49 -9.10
C ASN A 164 -20.24 -1.04 -9.16
N SER A 165 -18.96 -0.79 -8.88
CA SER A 165 -18.45 0.55 -8.66
C SER A 165 -17.32 0.93 -9.60
N VAL A 166 -16.14 0.30 -9.46
CA VAL A 166 -14.90 0.74 -10.12
C VAL A 166 -15.09 0.80 -11.64
N ARG A 167 -15.58 -0.28 -12.26
CA ARG A 167 -15.76 -0.33 -13.72
C ARG A 167 -16.88 0.62 -14.19
N THR A 168 -17.94 0.78 -13.38
CA THR A 168 -19.09 1.64 -13.70
C THR A 168 -18.66 3.12 -13.74
N GLN A 169 -17.92 3.56 -12.73
CA GLN A 169 -17.44 4.94 -12.65
C GLN A 169 -16.34 5.23 -13.66
N ALA A 170 -15.40 4.29 -13.84
CA ALA A 170 -14.41 4.37 -14.92
C ALA A 170 -15.10 4.46 -16.29
N GLY A 171 -16.15 3.67 -16.54
CA GLY A 171 -16.93 3.72 -17.77
C GLY A 171 -17.65 5.06 -17.98
N ARG A 172 -18.17 5.68 -16.91
CA ARG A 172 -18.73 7.04 -16.95
C ARG A 172 -17.67 8.06 -17.33
N ARG A 173 -16.51 8.01 -16.69
CA ARG A 173 -15.40 8.93 -16.97
C ARG A 173 -14.82 8.74 -18.38
N LEU A 174 -14.76 7.51 -18.87
CA LEU A 174 -14.35 7.19 -20.24
C LEU A 174 -15.30 7.83 -21.27
N ARG A 175 -16.62 7.78 -21.04
CA ARG A 175 -17.60 8.45 -21.91
C ARG A 175 -17.40 9.96 -21.98
N MET A 176 -16.98 10.60 -20.89
CA MET A 176 -16.67 12.03 -20.89
C MET A 176 -15.46 12.37 -21.77
N ALA A 177 -14.52 11.43 -21.94
CA ALA A 177 -13.33 11.59 -22.78
C ALA A 177 -13.55 11.21 -24.26
N THR A 178 -14.78 10.90 -24.69
CA THR A 178 -15.06 10.35 -26.04
C THR A 178 -14.51 11.24 -27.17
N ALA A 179 -14.59 12.56 -27.03
CA ALA A 179 -14.11 13.49 -28.06
C ALA A 179 -12.57 13.53 -28.19
N GLU A 180 -11.84 12.99 -27.21
CA GLU A 180 -10.38 13.00 -27.15
C GLU A 180 -9.76 11.66 -27.55
N ILE A 181 -10.57 10.62 -27.73
CA ILE A 181 -10.13 9.24 -27.93
C ILE A 181 -10.58 8.76 -29.31
N SER A 182 -9.70 8.07 -30.04
CA SER A 182 -10.05 7.51 -31.33
C SER A 182 -11.20 6.49 -31.20
N PRO A 183 -12.10 6.36 -32.19
CA PRO A 183 -13.18 5.36 -32.13
C PRO A 183 -12.68 3.92 -31.95
N ALA A 184 -11.48 3.60 -32.44
CA ALA A 184 -10.86 2.28 -32.27
C ALA A 184 -10.42 2.07 -30.82
N SER A 185 -9.64 2.98 -30.25
CA SER A 185 -9.21 2.92 -28.84
C SER A 185 -10.41 2.91 -27.89
N MET A 186 -11.44 3.71 -28.19
CA MET A 186 -12.66 3.78 -27.38
C MET A 186 -13.39 2.44 -27.28
N ARG A 187 -13.42 1.65 -28.37
CA ARG A 187 -13.99 0.29 -28.33
C ARG A 187 -13.14 -0.62 -27.45
N SER A 188 -11.83 -0.66 -27.68
CA SER A 188 -10.92 -1.49 -26.89
C SER A 188 -10.99 -1.18 -25.39
N TYR A 189 -11.06 0.10 -25.00
CA TYR A 189 -11.20 0.48 -23.59
C TYR A 189 -12.54 0.07 -22.98
N ARG A 190 -13.63 0.12 -23.75
CA ARG A 190 -14.93 -0.37 -23.29
C ARG A 190 -14.93 -1.87 -23.10
N ASP A 191 -14.37 -2.62 -24.05
CA ASP A 191 -14.32 -4.08 -23.99
C ASP A 191 -13.61 -4.56 -22.70
N VAL A 192 -12.56 -3.86 -22.28
CA VAL A 192 -11.85 -4.12 -21.01
C VAL A 192 -12.71 -3.76 -19.79
N LEU A 193 -13.38 -2.61 -19.78
CA LEU A 193 -14.23 -2.21 -18.65
C LEU A 193 -15.50 -3.06 -18.52
N ASP A 194 -16.01 -3.61 -19.62
CA ASP A 194 -17.17 -4.48 -19.64
C ASP A 194 -16.84 -5.89 -19.13
N GLY A 195 -15.55 -6.26 -19.12
CA GLY A 195 -15.06 -7.51 -18.57
C GLY A 195 -15.35 -7.68 -17.07
N GLU A 196 -15.63 -8.93 -16.66
CA GLU A 196 -15.97 -9.24 -15.26
C GLU A 196 -14.77 -9.51 -14.36
N ASN A 197 -13.59 -9.72 -14.94
CA ASN A 197 -12.38 -10.08 -14.20
C ASN A 197 -11.79 -8.83 -13.51
N PRO A 198 -11.73 -8.79 -12.17
CA PRO A 198 -11.18 -7.63 -11.45
C PRO A 198 -9.71 -7.35 -11.76
N LYS A 199 -8.94 -8.35 -12.22
CA LYS A 199 -7.53 -8.16 -12.66
C LYS A 199 -7.41 -7.15 -13.80
N LEU A 200 -8.48 -6.89 -14.56
CA LEU A 200 -8.51 -5.90 -15.64
C LEU A 200 -8.21 -4.47 -15.15
N ILE A 201 -8.35 -4.17 -13.86
CA ILE A 201 -7.92 -2.89 -13.28
C ILE A 201 -6.44 -2.58 -13.56
N ARG A 202 -5.59 -3.62 -13.66
CA ARG A 202 -4.15 -3.49 -13.94
C ARG A 202 -3.93 -2.94 -15.34
N GLU A 203 -4.72 -3.43 -16.28
CA GLU A 203 -4.72 -2.94 -17.65
C GLU A 203 -5.23 -1.50 -17.70
N VAL A 204 -6.37 -1.22 -17.06
CA VAL A 204 -6.93 0.15 -16.96
C VAL A 204 -5.89 1.13 -16.43
N ALA A 205 -5.18 0.79 -15.35
CA ALA A 205 -4.15 1.64 -14.76
C ALA A 205 -2.94 1.86 -15.69
N SER A 206 -2.71 0.96 -16.64
CA SER A 206 -1.61 1.05 -17.60
C SER A 206 -1.88 2.02 -18.75
N TRP A 207 -3.14 2.36 -19.04
CA TRP A 207 -3.51 3.20 -20.19
C TRP A 207 -2.90 4.60 -20.15
N ARG A 208 -2.25 4.99 -21.25
CA ARG A 208 -1.44 6.20 -21.36
C ARG A 208 -1.99 7.29 -22.27
N ASP A 209 -3.06 7.03 -23.00
CA ASP A 209 -3.65 8.03 -23.89
C ASP A 209 -3.95 9.32 -23.13
N PRO A 210 -3.49 10.49 -23.62
CA PRO A 210 -3.64 11.74 -22.90
C PRO A 210 -5.09 12.23 -23.00
N VAL A 211 -5.72 12.47 -21.85
CA VAL A 211 -7.06 13.06 -21.75
C VAL A 211 -7.05 14.30 -20.88
N THR A 212 -8.02 15.17 -21.07
CA THR A 212 -8.18 16.38 -20.26
C THR A 212 -8.61 15.99 -18.85
N SER A 213 -7.83 16.40 -17.86
CA SER A 213 -8.15 16.20 -16.44
C SER A 213 -9.31 17.10 -16.03
N ILE A 214 -10.23 16.59 -15.20
CA ILE A 214 -11.33 17.40 -14.64
C ILE A 214 -11.00 17.93 -13.23
N GLU A 215 -9.89 17.47 -12.64
CA GLU A 215 -9.45 17.84 -11.29
C GLU A 215 -8.12 18.61 -11.29
N ASN A 216 -7.22 18.34 -12.24
CA ASN A 216 -5.90 18.94 -12.27
C ASN A 216 -5.82 20.06 -13.31
N PHE A 217 -5.64 21.27 -12.82
CA PHE A 217 -5.46 22.46 -13.65
C PHE A 217 -4.02 22.96 -13.55
N ASP A 218 -3.52 23.49 -14.65
CA ASP A 218 -2.25 24.18 -14.69
C ASP A 218 -2.35 25.52 -13.95
N ARG A 219 -1.39 25.77 -13.06
CA ARG A 219 -1.47 26.94 -12.16
C ARG A 219 -1.20 28.25 -12.88
N ASP A 220 -0.41 28.21 -13.96
CA ASP A 220 0.03 29.39 -14.67
C ASP A 220 -1.00 29.77 -15.75
N THR A 221 -1.56 28.78 -16.44
CA THR A 221 -2.52 28.99 -17.54
C THR A 221 -3.98 28.85 -17.12
N GLY A 222 -4.27 28.21 -15.99
CA GLY A 222 -5.63 27.87 -15.56
C GLY A 222 -6.31 26.79 -16.43
N LEU A 223 -5.62 26.25 -17.44
CA LEU A 223 -6.16 25.24 -18.33
C LEU A 223 -6.07 23.85 -17.71
N PRO A 224 -7.03 22.95 -17.98
CA PRO A 224 -6.95 21.59 -17.47
C PRO A 224 -5.76 20.84 -18.07
N LYS A 225 -5.03 20.11 -17.23
CA LYS A 225 -3.83 19.36 -17.62
C LYS A 225 -4.22 18.12 -18.43
N LYS A 226 -3.31 17.70 -19.33
CA LYS A 226 -3.38 16.35 -19.91
C LYS A 226 -2.81 15.34 -18.93
N VAL A 227 -3.59 14.29 -18.65
CA VAL A 227 -3.19 13.17 -17.80
C VAL A 227 -3.40 11.85 -18.54
N PRO A 228 -2.67 10.78 -18.19
CA PRO A 228 -2.94 9.45 -18.70
C PRO A 228 -4.40 9.01 -18.44
N LEU A 229 -5.05 8.39 -19.43
CA LEU A 229 -6.42 7.92 -19.31
C LEU A 229 -6.63 7.05 -18.06
N GLY A 230 -5.78 6.06 -17.82
CA GLY A 230 -5.89 5.18 -16.65
C GLY A 230 -5.83 5.94 -15.32
N GLN A 231 -5.06 7.03 -15.27
CA GLN A 231 -5.00 7.92 -14.12
C GLN A 231 -6.32 8.70 -13.97
N ALA A 232 -6.86 9.25 -15.05
CA ALA A 232 -8.14 9.95 -15.02
C ALA A 232 -9.29 9.03 -14.57
N LEU A 233 -9.35 7.80 -15.09
CA LEU A 233 -10.42 6.85 -14.77
C LEU A 233 -10.44 6.42 -13.30
N LEU A 234 -9.27 6.29 -12.68
CA LEU A 234 -9.16 5.77 -11.30
C LEU A 234 -9.05 6.87 -10.24
N LEU A 235 -8.59 8.08 -10.59
CA LEU A 235 -8.47 9.17 -9.62
C LEU A 235 -9.69 10.10 -9.60
N GLU A 236 -10.26 10.41 -10.77
CA GLU A 236 -11.29 11.46 -10.90
C GLU A 236 -12.72 10.94 -10.71
N THR A 237 -12.86 9.69 -10.23
CA THR A 237 -14.15 9.01 -10.02
C THR A 237 -14.59 8.98 -8.55
N GLN A 238 -13.79 9.52 -7.63
CA GLN A 238 -13.96 9.49 -6.16
C GLN A 238 -14.17 8.09 -5.54
N GLU A 239 -14.25 7.05 -6.36
CA GLU A 239 -14.66 5.70 -5.99
C GLU A 239 -13.54 4.96 -5.26
N GLN A 240 -13.70 4.81 -3.95
CA GLN A 240 -12.78 4.01 -3.13
C GLN A 240 -13.03 2.52 -3.38
N TRP A 241 -11.98 1.70 -3.24
CA TRP A 241 -12.11 0.25 -3.39
C TRP A 241 -11.20 -0.49 -2.43
N TYR A 242 -11.67 -1.65 -1.94
CA TYR A 242 -10.84 -2.59 -1.20
C TYR A 242 -10.20 -3.54 -2.17
N GLY A 243 -8.92 -3.84 -1.96
CA GLY A 243 -8.24 -4.79 -2.83
C GLY A 243 -7.17 -5.59 -2.15
N THR A 244 -6.77 -6.64 -2.86
CA THR A 244 -5.88 -7.69 -2.37
C THR A 244 -4.67 -7.81 -3.29
N PHE A 245 -3.54 -8.13 -2.68
CA PHE A 245 -2.29 -8.48 -3.34
C PHE A 245 -1.83 -9.83 -2.79
N PHE A 246 -1.66 -10.79 -3.69
CA PHE A 246 -1.20 -12.13 -3.37
C PHE A 246 0.25 -12.28 -3.80
N LEU A 247 1.15 -12.57 -2.85
CA LEU A 247 2.59 -12.70 -3.11
C LEU A 247 2.93 -13.98 -3.89
N ASP A 248 2.08 -15.00 -3.82
CA ASP A 248 2.23 -16.26 -4.52
C ASP A 248 1.70 -16.21 -5.98
N ASP A 249 0.99 -15.15 -6.38
CA ASP A 249 0.57 -14.91 -7.77
C ASP A 249 1.75 -14.36 -8.59
N PRO A 250 2.35 -15.15 -9.50
CA PRO A 250 3.55 -14.73 -10.23
C PRO A 250 3.31 -13.49 -11.11
N GLU A 251 2.10 -13.36 -11.67
CA GLU A 251 1.69 -12.22 -12.48
C GLU A 251 1.67 -10.93 -11.64
N THR A 252 1.14 -11.02 -10.42
CA THR A 252 1.11 -9.92 -9.46
C THR A 252 2.53 -9.46 -9.11
N MET A 253 3.42 -10.41 -8.81
CA MET A 253 4.81 -10.12 -8.47
C MET A 253 5.62 -9.55 -9.63
N GLU A 254 5.34 -9.98 -10.87
CA GLU A 254 5.98 -9.39 -12.06
C GLU A 254 5.58 -7.92 -12.25
N ILE A 255 4.28 -7.62 -12.15
CA ILE A 255 3.77 -6.24 -12.23
C ILE A 255 4.41 -5.36 -11.16
N PHE A 256 4.46 -5.88 -9.92
CA PHE A 256 5.10 -5.20 -8.80
C PHE A 256 6.57 -4.87 -9.11
N ARG A 257 7.41 -5.87 -9.41
CA ARG A 257 8.85 -5.70 -9.67
C ARG A 257 9.10 -4.67 -10.78
N LYS A 258 8.35 -4.76 -11.88
CA LYS A 258 8.42 -3.81 -12.99
C LYS A 258 8.05 -2.39 -12.56
N TYR A 259 7.04 -2.23 -11.71
CA TYR A 259 6.56 -0.92 -11.28
C TYR A 259 7.49 -0.22 -10.27
N VAL A 260 8.06 -0.99 -9.34
CA VAL A 260 8.98 -0.44 -8.34
C VAL A 260 10.40 -0.27 -8.85
N GLY A 261 10.76 -0.91 -9.96
CA GLY A 261 12.13 -0.88 -10.49
C GLY A 261 13.11 -1.66 -9.59
N ARG A 262 12.58 -2.54 -8.73
CA ARG A 262 13.35 -3.56 -8.02
C ARG A 262 13.33 -4.82 -8.89
N GLY A 263 14.30 -4.92 -9.80
CA GLY A 263 14.56 -6.10 -10.63
C GLY A 263 16.02 -6.51 -10.42
N GLN A 264 16.20 -7.81 -10.13
CA GLN A 264 17.41 -8.56 -9.75
C GLN A 264 18.77 -7.87 -9.95
#